data_AF-A0A7W8FZ12-F1
#
_entry.id   AF-A0A7W8FZ12-F1
#
_cell.length_a   1.000
_cell.length_b   1.000
_cell.length_c   1.000
_cell.angle_alpha   90.00
_cell.angle_beta   90.00
_cell.angle_gamma   90.00
#
_symmetry.space_group_name_H-M   'P 1'
#
loop_
_entity.id
_entity.type
_entity.pdbx_description
1 polymer ?
#
loop_
_entity_poly.entity_id
_entity_poly.type
_entity_poly.pdbx_seq_one_letter_code
_entity_poly.pdbx_strand_id
1 'polypeptide(L)'
;MTDTPAASPSPPRRTGRLPILAVIVVAVAAGLGLWAGQRWFGGLAAQPALATTVLYGAPRPLPPFTLQGSDGQPLTAAQLQGRWTLVFLGFLHCPDICPTTLATLGQAQKQLADIPADRQPRVLFVSVDYERDEPAQIGAYARHFSPDALAGTGSKAQLDAFANGLGMLYMKTPLADGDYTIDHSATIAVLDPQARIAGLIRPPLDAAKIAADLRTLVSR
;
A
#
# COMPACT_ATOMS: atom_id res chain seq x y z
N MET A 1 -61.74 -1.78 75.01
CA MET A 1 -60.38 -1.31 74.67
C MET A 1 -59.58 -2.55 74.34
N THR A 2 -59.30 -2.89 73.09
CA THR A 2 -58.94 -2.02 71.95
C THR A 2 -59.31 -2.72 70.63
N ASP A 3 -60.03 -2.01 69.77
CA ASP A 3 -60.19 -2.37 68.35
C ASP A 3 -58.83 -2.20 67.67
N THR A 4 -58.35 -3.25 66.99
CA THR A 4 -57.21 -3.15 66.08
C THR A 4 -57.72 -3.14 64.64
N PRO A 5 -57.40 -2.12 63.82
CA PRO A 5 -57.96 -1.99 62.47
C PRO A 5 -57.23 -2.90 61.47
N ALA A 6 -57.99 -3.48 60.54
CA ALA A 6 -57.48 -4.31 59.46
C ALA A 6 -56.67 -3.49 58.44
N ALA A 7 -55.48 -3.96 58.10
CA ALA A 7 -54.61 -3.37 57.09
C ALA A 7 -55.13 -3.63 55.66
N SER A 8 -55.19 -2.58 54.83
CA SER A 8 -55.55 -2.67 53.41
C SER A 8 -54.49 -3.41 52.58
N PRO A 9 -54.89 -4.23 51.59
CA PRO A 9 -53.95 -4.97 50.76
C PRO A 9 -53.19 -4.07 49.77
N SER A 10 -51.89 -4.35 49.61
CA SER A 10 -51.01 -3.70 48.63
C SER A 10 -51.29 -4.17 47.19
N PRO A 11 -51.13 -3.33 46.16
CA PRO A 11 -51.38 -3.73 44.77
C PRO A 11 -50.31 -4.72 44.27
N PRO A 12 -50.66 -5.66 43.38
CA PRO A 12 -49.71 -6.65 42.87
C PRO A 12 -48.64 -6.00 41.97
N ARG A 13 -47.37 -6.29 42.25
CA ARG A 13 -46.24 -5.97 41.37
C ARG A 13 -46.34 -6.81 40.09
N ARG A 14 -46.69 -6.19 38.96
CA ARG A 14 -46.60 -6.80 37.62
C ARG A 14 -45.14 -7.11 37.31
N THR A 15 -44.72 -8.35 37.52
CA THR A 15 -43.47 -8.88 36.97
C THR A 15 -43.67 -9.11 35.48
N GLY A 16 -43.18 -8.18 34.65
CA GLY A 16 -43.24 -8.28 33.20
C GLY A 16 -42.38 -9.45 32.72
N ARG A 17 -42.96 -10.65 32.62
CA ARG A 17 -42.42 -11.72 31.78
C ARG A 17 -42.55 -11.25 30.35
N LEU A 18 -41.46 -10.77 29.74
CA LEU A 18 -41.44 -10.63 28.28
C LEU A 18 -41.86 -12.00 27.71
N PRO A 19 -42.89 -12.07 26.85
CA PRO A 19 -43.35 -13.36 26.35
C PRO A 19 -42.19 -13.97 25.56
N ILE A 20 -41.87 -15.24 25.84
CA ILE A 20 -40.80 -16.01 25.18
C ILE A 20 -40.88 -15.86 23.65
N LEU A 21 -42.10 -15.71 23.12
CA LEU A 21 -42.38 -15.40 21.72
C LEU A 21 -41.68 -14.13 21.20
N ALA A 22 -41.67 -13.04 21.99
CA ALA A 22 -41.00 -11.80 21.61
C ALA A 22 -39.47 -11.97 21.54
N VAL A 23 -38.89 -12.78 22.43
CA VAL A 23 -37.46 -13.11 22.40
C VAL A 23 -37.12 -13.93 21.15
N ILE A 24 -37.95 -14.91 20.80
CA ILE A 24 -37.78 -15.73 19.60
C ILE A 24 -37.86 -14.86 18.33
N VAL A 25 -38.86 -13.97 18.24
CA VAL A 25 -39.03 -13.08 17.07
C VAL A 25 -37.81 -12.17 16.89
N VAL A 26 -37.28 -11.60 17.97
CA VAL A 26 -36.07 -10.77 17.90
C VAL A 26 -34.86 -11.58 17.47
N ALA A 27 -34.69 -12.79 18.00
CA ALA A 27 -33.57 -13.67 17.62
C ALA A 27 -33.63 -14.08 16.15
N VAL A 28 -34.82 -14.42 15.64
CA VAL A 28 -35.03 -14.75 14.22
C VAL A 28 -34.78 -13.53 13.33
N ALA A 29 -35.31 -12.37 13.69
CA ALA A 29 -35.08 -11.14 12.94
C ALA A 29 -33.59 -10.76 12.90
N ALA A 30 -32.87 -10.90 14.02
CA ALA A 30 -31.43 -10.69 14.09
C ALA A 30 -30.66 -11.70 13.22
N GLY A 31 -31.03 -12.98 13.27
CA GLY A 31 -30.42 -14.02 12.44
C GLY A 31 -30.64 -13.80 10.94
N LEU A 32 -31.86 -13.44 10.54
CA LEU A 32 -32.18 -13.11 9.15
C LEU A 32 -31.48 -11.83 8.69
N GLY A 33 -31.41 -10.82 9.56
CA GLY A 33 -30.65 -9.59 9.30
C GLY A 33 -29.16 -9.84 9.10
N LEU A 34 -28.53 -10.68 9.94
CA LEU A 34 -27.13 -11.08 9.76
C LEU A 34 -26.92 -11.85 8.46
N TRP A 35 -27.80 -12.81 8.15
CA TRP A 35 -27.70 -13.62 6.94
C TRP A 35 -27.85 -12.79 5.66
N ALA A 36 -28.85 -11.90 5.63
CA ALA A 36 -29.05 -10.96 4.53
C ALA A 36 -27.90 -9.96 4.42
N GLY A 37 -27.41 -9.45 5.55
CA GLY A 37 -26.23 -8.58 5.62
C GLY A 37 -24.98 -9.26 5.08
N GLN A 38 -24.71 -10.52 5.43
CA GLN A 38 -23.59 -11.28 4.87
C GLN A 38 -23.73 -11.55 3.38
N ARG A 39 -24.96 -11.72 2.85
CA ARG A 39 -25.19 -11.87 1.40
C ARG A 39 -25.02 -10.56 0.63
N TRP A 40 -25.45 -9.44 1.21
CA TRP A 40 -25.34 -8.11 0.57
C TRP A 40 -23.96 -7.48 0.72
N PHE A 41 -23.30 -7.65 1.87
CA PHE A 41 -21.98 -7.08 2.18
C PHE A 41 -20.82 -8.07 2.05
N GLY A 42 -21.10 -9.38 1.97
CA GLY A 42 -20.07 -10.42 1.76
C GLY A 42 -19.48 -10.45 0.34
N GLY A 43 -19.90 -9.53 -0.54
CA GLY A 43 -19.27 -9.26 -1.82
C GLY A 43 -18.00 -8.42 -1.74
N LEU A 44 -17.58 -7.98 -0.55
CA LEU A 44 -16.21 -7.49 -0.35
C LEU A 44 -15.27 -8.70 -0.50
N ALA A 45 -14.87 -8.98 -1.74
CA ALA A 45 -13.90 -10.03 -2.04
C ALA A 45 -12.72 -9.91 -1.06
N ALA A 46 -12.51 -10.94 -0.24
CA ALA A 46 -11.39 -10.98 0.67
C ALA A 46 -10.11 -10.68 -0.13
N GLN A 47 -9.37 -9.66 0.31
CA GLN A 47 -8.08 -9.37 -0.30
C GLN A 47 -7.19 -10.61 -0.14
N PRO A 48 -6.31 -10.90 -1.13
CA PRO A 48 -5.48 -12.08 -1.04
C PRO A 48 -4.58 -11.90 0.18
N ALA A 49 -4.38 -12.97 0.95
CA ALA A 49 -3.38 -12.96 1.99
C ALA A 49 -2.01 -12.91 1.31
N LEU A 50 -1.42 -11.72 1.27
CA LEU A 50 -0.09 -11.46 0.72
C LEU A 50 0.94 -11.57 1.85
N ALA A 51 2.12 -12.06 1.53
CA ALA A 51 3.17 -12.35 2.51
C ALA A 51 3.90 -11.09 3.00
N THR A 52 4.04 -10.07 2.14
CA THR A 52 4.79 -8.84 2.44
C THR A 52 4.09 -7.57 1.96
N THR A 53 3.28 -7.67 0.92
CA THR A 53 2.56 -6.54 0.34
C THR A 53 1.30 -6.25 1.15
N VAL A 54 1.21 -5.04 1.70
CA VAL A 54 -0.01 -4.56 2.37
C VAL A 54 -0.81 -3.73 1.39
N LEU A 55 -1.94 -4.27 0.93
CA LEU A 55 -2.88 -3.54 0.08
C LEU A 55 -3.74 -2.59 0.92
N TYR A 56 -4.10 -1.46 0.32
CA TYR A 56 -5.13 -0.59 0.84
C TYR A 56 -6.51 -1.16 0.54
N GLY A 57 -7.52 -0.76 1.32
CA GLY A 57 -8.91 -1.17 1.10
C GLY A 57 -9.42 -0.84 -0.32
N ALA A 58 -8.97 0.29 -0.87
CA ALA A 58 -9.17 0.68 -2.26
C ALA A 58 -7.91 1.39 -2.80
N PRO A 59 -7.52 1.19 -4.07
CA PRO A 59 -6.41 1.93 -4.68
C PRO A 59 -6.68 3.44 -4.67
N ARG A 60 -5.68 4.21 -4.25
CA ARG A 60 -5.75 5.68 -4.18
C ARG A 60 -5.20 6.28 -5.48
N PRO A 61 -5.77 7.37 -6.01
CA PRO A 61 -5.20 8.04 -7.17
C PRO A 61 -3.79 8.56 -6.83
N LEU A 62 -2.84 8.34 -7.73
CA LEU A 62 -1.55 9.03 -7.70
C LEU A 62 -1.76 10.43 -8.30
N PRO A 63 -1.47 11.52 -7.58
CA PRO A 63 -1.61 12.86 -8.13
C PRO A 63 -0.80 13.02 -9.42
N PRO A 64 -1.25 13.87 -10.37
CA PRO A 64 -0.49 14.16 -11.57
C PRO A 64 0.94 14.60 -11.25
N PHE A 65 1.90 14.04 -11.96
CA PHE A 65 3.30 14.36 -11.79
C PHE A 65 4.01 14.33 -13.14
N THR A 66 5.15 14.99 -13.21
CA THR A 66 6.06 14.92 -14.35
C THR A 66 7.47 14.99 -13.79
N LEU A 67 8.21 13.91 -13.96
CA LEU A 67 9.63 13.78 -13.64
C LEU A 67 10.44 13.72 -14.94
N GLN A 68 11.74 13.94 -14.85
CA GLN A 68 12.68 13.70 -15.92
C GLN A 68 13.07 12.22 -15.92
N GLY A 69 12.74 11.50 -16.99
CA GLY A 69 13.13 10.12 -17.17
C GLY A 69 14.59 9.97 -17.57
N SER A 70 15.20 8.84 -17.20
CA SER A 70 16.59 8.49 -17.56
C SER A 70 16.82 8.23 -19.04
N ASP A 71 15.75 8.09 -19.82
CA ASP A 71 15.74 7.95 -21.28
C ASP A 71 15.62 9.30 -22.00
N GLY A 72 15.63 10.41 -21.25
CA GLY A 72 15.45 11.76 -21.77
C GLY A 72 13.98 12.14 -22.04
N GLN A 73 13.03 11.23 -21.80
CA GLN A 73 11.60 11.51 -21.95
C GLN A 73 10.96 11.87 -20.60
N PRO A 74 9.83 12.60 -20.59
CA PRO A 74 9.10 12.87 -19.35
C PRO A 74 8.53 11.57 -18.74
N LEU A 75 8.86 11.33 -17.47
CA LEU A 75 8.28 10.25 -16.67
C LEU A 75 6.97 10.72 -16.05
N THR A 76 5.87 10.08 -16.46
CA THR A 76 4.50 10.40 -16.05
C THR A 76 3.70 9.13 -15.78
N ALA A 77 2.51 9.27 -15.21
CA ALA A 77 1.61 8.14 -14.94
C ALA A 77 1.32 7.28 -16.18
N ALA A 78 1.34 7.87 -17.39
CA ALA A 78 1.10 7.15 -18.64
C ALA A 78 2.12 6.02 -18.89
N GLN A 79 3.38 6.23 -18.50
CA GLN A 79 4.44 5.22 -18.63
C GLN A 79 4.32 4.07 -17.61
N LEU A 80 3.47 4.23 -16.61
CA LEU A 80 3.23 3.25 -15.53
C LEU A 80 1.99 2.39 -15.77
N GLN A 81 1.19 2.70 -16.80
CA GLN A 81 -0.04 1.97 -17.09
C GLN A 81 0.24 0.57 -17.65
N GLY A 82 -0.71 -0.34 -17.44
CA GLY A 82 -0.69 -1.71 -17.97
C GLY A 82 0.06 -2.72 -17.09
N ARG A 83 0.90 -2.27 -16.16
CA ARG A 83 1.75 -3.16 -15.35
C ARG A 83 1.74 -2.74 -13.89
N TRP A 84 1.83 -3.72 -12.98
CA TRP A 84 2.13 -3.44 -11.58
C TRP A 84 3.53 -2.80 -11.48
N THR A 85 3.67 -1.75 -10.68
CA THR A 85 4.94 -1.03 -10.54
C THR A 85 5.33 -0.89 -9.07
N LEU A 86 6.55 -1.30 -8.75
CA LEU A 86 7.20 -1.09 -7.47
C LEU A 86 8.00 0.21 -7.52
N VAL A 87 7.57 1.23 -6.77
CA VAL A 87 8.26 2.53 -6.71
C VAL A 87 9.15 2.59 -5.49
N PHE A 88 10.42 2.88 -5.71
CA PHE A 88 11.40 3.06 -4.67
C PHE A 88 12.05 4.45 -4.80
N LEU A 89 12.01 5.23 -3.72
CA LEU A 89 12.72 6.50 -3.61
C LEU A 89 14.10 6.25 -3.02
N GLY A 90 15.15 6.71 -3.69
CA GLY A 90 16.53 6.57 -3.21
C GLY A 90 17.46 7.58 -3.87
N PHE A 91 18.76 7.30 -3.90
CA PHE A 91 19.77 8.16 -4.51
C PHE A 91 21.07 7.38 -4.73
N LEU A 92 21.96 7.86 -5.61
CA LEU A 92 23.16 7.13 -6.02
C LEU A 92 24.24 7.06 -4.93
N HIS A 93 24.31 8.07 -4.09
CA HIS A 93 25.31 8.19 -3.02
C HIS A 93 24.90 7.44 -1.73
N CYS A 94 23.93 6.54 -1.80
CA CYS A 94 23.47 5.74 -0.66
C CYS A 94 24.34 4.46 -0.54
N PRO A 95 25.13 4.29 0.54
CA PRO A 95 26.14 3.25 0.61
C PRO A 95 25.59 1.83 0.87
N ASP A 96 24.33 1.68 1.30
CA ASP A 96 23.80 0.38 1.76
C ASP A 96 22.35 0.12 1.33
N ILE A 97 21.38 0.89 1.84
CA ILE A 97 19.96 0.56 1.69
C ILE A 97 19.50 0.56 0.23
N CYS A 98 19.96 1.52 -0.59
CA CYS A 98 19.60 1.59 -2.00
C CYS A 98 20.08 0.38 -2.82
N PRO A 99 21.38 0.03 -2.84
CA PRO A 99 21.84 -1.13 -3.60
C PRO A 99 21.20 -2.44 -3.10
N THR A 100 21.05 -2.60 -1.78
CA THR A 100 20.41 -3.79 -1.19
C THR A 100 18.93 -3.92 -1.59
N THR A 101 18.19 -2.81 -1.57
CA THR A 101 16.77 -2.79 -1.98
C THR A 101 16.61 -3.12 -3.46
N LEU A 102 17.38 -2.45 -4.34
CA LEU A 102 17.30 -2.69 -5.78
C LEU A 102 17.75 -4.10 -6.16
N ALA A 103 18.78 -4.65 -5.50
CA ALA A 103 19.18 -6.05 -5.67
C ALA A 103 18.05 -7.02 -5.31
N THR A 104 17.37 -6.78 -4.20
CA THR A 104 16.22 -7.59 -3.76
C THR A 104 15.08 -7.52 -4.77
N LEU A 105 14.75 -6.32 -5.28
CA LEU A 105 13.72 -6.14 -6.30
C LEU A 105 14.10 -6.78 -7.64
N GLY A 106 15.35 -6.65 -8.06
CA GLY A 106 15.87 -7.32 -9.26
C GLY A 106 15.82 -8.84 -9.15
N GLN A 107 16.12 -9.40 -7.97
CA GLN A 107 15.96 -10.82 -7.71
C GLN A 107 14.49 -11.27 -7.76
N ALA A 108 13.57 -10.47 -7.22
CA ALA A 108 12.13 -10.76 -7.31
C ALA A 108 11.66 -10.77 -8.78
N GLN A 109 12.09 -9.79 -9.60
CA GLN A 109 11.75 -9.76 -11.02
C GLN A 109 12.32 -10.94 -11.81
N LYS A 110 13.53 -11.41 -11.50
CA LYS A 110 14.09 -12.63 -12.10
C LYS A 110 13.21 -13.86 -11.85
N GLN A 111 12.57 -13.97 -10.68
CA GLN A 111 11.63 -15.05 -10.36
C GLN A 111 10.26 -14.93 -11.07
N LEU A 112 10.02 -13.83 -11.77
CA LEU A 112 8.82 -13.56 -12.55
C LEU A 112 9.11 -13.60 -14.05
N ALA A 113 10.28 -14.08 -14.48
CA ALA A 113 10.71 -14.12 -15.89
C ALA A 113 9.83 -15.01 -16.78
N ASP A 114 9.04 -15.91 -16.19
CA ASP A 114 8.04 -16.72 -16.88
C ASP A 114 6.74 -15.96 -17.20
N ILE A 115 6.49 -14.82 -16.56
CA ILE A 115 5.36 -13.95 -16.89
C ILE A 115 5.68 -13.20 -18.20
N PRO A 116 4.74 -13.10 -19.16
CA PRO A 116 4.91 -12.29 -20.36
C PRO A 116 5.39 -10.87 -20.05
N ALA A 117 6.35 -10.37 -20.83
CA ALA A 117 7.05 -9.11 -20.55
C ALA A 117 6.11 -7.89 -20.44
N ASP A 118 5.01 -7.90 -21.20
CA ASP A 118 3.97 -6.86 -21.18
C ASP A 118 3.13 -6.86 -19.90
N ARG A 119 3.14 -7.95 -19.13
CA ARG A 119 2.43 -8.11 -17.84
C ARG A 119 3.34 -8.20 -16.63
N GLN A 120 4.64 -8.41 -16.83
CA GLN A 120 5.61 -8.58 -15.75
C GLN A 120 5.67 -7.29 -14.90
N PRO A 121 5.69 -7.34 -13.57
CA PRO A 121 5.81 -6.12 -12.75
C PRO A 121 7.13 -5.38 -12.97
N ARG A 122 7.09 -4.04 -12.88
CA ARG A 122 8.24 -3.14 -13.07
C ARG A 122 8.79 -2.61 -11.76
N VAL A 123 10.04 -2.20 -11.81
CA VAL A 123 10.65 -1.34 -10.79
C VAL A 123 10.76 0.05 -11.37
N LEU A 124 10.33 1.04 -10.59
CA LEU A 124 10.59 2.45 -10.82
C LEU A 124 11.50 2.96 -9.70
N PHE A 125 12.73 3.34 -10.06
CA PHE A 125 13.65 4.02 -9.17
C PHE A 125 13.55 5.53 -9.36
N VAL A 126 13.19 6.28 -8.32
CA VAL A 126 13.21 7.74 -8.38
C VAL A 126 14.32 8.26 -7.49
N SER A 127 15.30 8.93 -8.09
CA SER A 127 16.31 9.63 -7.29
C SER A 127 15.72 10.90 -6.70
N VAL A 128 15.87 11.05 -5.39
CA VAL A 128 15.48 12.25 -4.63
C VAL A 128 16.64 13.23 -4.41
N ASP A 129 17.85 12.89 -4.88
CA ASP A 129 19.04 13.76 -4.78
C ASP A 129 19.19 14.66 -6.01
N TYR A 130 18.32 15.65 -6.10
CA TYR A 130 18.18 16.57 -7.23
C TYR A 130 19.39 17.48 -7.50
N GLU A 131 20.41 17.48 -6.62
CA GLU A 131 21.62 18.30 -6.79
C GLU A 131 22.81 17.50 -7.34
N ARG A 132 22.83 16.17 -7.17
CA ARG A 132 23.97 15.31 -7.55
C ARG A 132 23.64 14.26 -8.60
N ASP A 133 22.41 13.78 -8.65
CA ASP A 133 22.07 12.61 -9.45
C ASP A 133 21.53 13.00 -10.83
N GLU A 134 22.28 12.64 -11.88
CA GLU A 134 21.89 12.93 -13.27
C GLU A 134 21.03 11.80 -13.88
N PRO A 135 20.04 12.13 -14.76
CA PRO A 135 19.13 11.15 -15.37
C PRO A 135 19.82 9.93 -16.00
N ALA A 136 20.92 10.13 -16.71
CA ALA A 136 21.63 9.03 -17.37
C ALA A 136 22.25 8.06 -16.35
N GLN A 137 22.80 8.58 -15.25
CA GLN A 137 23.46 7.79 -14.21
C GLN A 137 22.44 6.99 -13.40
N ILE A 138 21.32 7.60 -13.01
CA ILE A 138 20.24 6.90 -12.30
C ILE A 138 19.64 5.77 -13.15
N GLY A 139 19.55 5.97 -14.47
CA GLY A 139 19.10 4.95 -15.41
C GLY A 139 20.05 3.77 -15.48
N ALA A 140 21.35 4.03 -15.61
CA ALA A 140 22.38 2.99 -15.60
C ALA A 140 22.37 2.21 -14.28
N TYR A 141 22.25 2.92 -13.15
CA TYR A 141 22.19 2.33 -11.82
C TYR A 141 20.97 1.41 -11.64
N ALA A 142 19.77 1.88 -11.96
CA ALA A 142 18.55 1.05 -11.85
C ALA A 142 18.59 -0.17 -12.78
N ARG A 143 19.07 0.02 -14.03
CA ARG A 143 19.15 -1.06 -15.02
C ARG A 143 20.20 -2.12 -14.72
N HIS A 144 21.19 -1.80 -13.90
CA HIS A 144 22.13 -2.79 -13.38
C HIS A 144 21.43 -3.91 -12.61
N PHE A 145 20.40 -3.57 -11.82
CA PHE A 145 19.65 -4.54 -11.02
C PHE A 145 18.48 -5.16 -11.78
N SER A 146 17.85 -4.37 -12.65
CA SER A 146 16.69 -4.79 -13.44
C SER A 146 16.70 -4.16 -14.85
N PRO A 147 16.92 -4.95 -15.92
CA PRO A 147 17.10 -4.40 -17.27
C PRO A 147 15.95 -3.50 -17.78
N ASP A 148 14.71 -3.75 -17.32
CA ASP A 148 13.49 -3.00 -17.70
C ASP A 148 13.04 -2.01 -16.61
N ALA A 149 13.93 -1.65 -15.68
CA ALA A 149 13.64 -0.62 -14.68
C ALA A 149 13.43 0.73 -15.34
N LEU A 150 12.37 1.42 -14.90
CA LEU A 150 12.24 2.85 -15.09
C LEU A 150 13.11 3.57 -14.07
N ALA A 151 13.66 4.71 -14.47
CA ALA A 151 14.33 5.61 -13.55
C ALA A 151 14.02 7.06 -13.91
N GLY A 152 13.91 7.91 -12.88
CA GLY A 152 13.71 9.34 -13.07
C GLY A 152 14.13 10.17 -11.87
N THR A 153 14.27 11.47 -12.09
CA THR A 153 14.51 12.49 -11.07
C THR A 153 13.80 13.78 -11.47
N GLY A 154 14.02 14.89 -10.78
CA GLY A 154 13.46 16.18 -11.17
C GLY A 154 13.86 17.28 -10.22
N SER A 155 13.24 18.45 -10.39
CA SER A 155 13.41 19.54 -9.42
C SER A 155 12.87 19.13 -8.05
N LYS A 156 13.40 19.76 -7.00
CA LYS A 156 12.93 19.57 -5.62
C LYS A 156 11.40 19.63 -5.51
N ALA A 157 10.76 20.62 -6.15
CA ALA A 157 9.31 20.79 -6.08
C ALA A 157 8.54 19.62 -6.72
N GLN A 158 9.03 19.08 -7.84
CA GLN A 158 8.43 17.91 -8.49
C GLN A 158 8.59 16.66 -7.62
N LEU A 159 9.77 16.47 -7.02
CA LEU A 159 10.06 15.35 -6.13
C LEU A 159 9.26 15.42 -4.84
N ASP A 160 9.15 16.59 -4.22
CA ASP A 160 8.30 16.81 -3.04
C ASP A 160 6.84 16.46 -3.34
N ALA A 161 6.30 16.94 -4.46
CA ALA A 161 4.93 16.64 -4.86
C ALA A 161 4.72 15.14 -5.12
N PHE A 162 5.66 14.48 -5.80
CA PHE A 162 5.60 13.06 -6.10
C PHE A 162 5.70 12.19 -4.84
N ALA A 163 6.69 12.45 -3.98
CA ALA A 163 6.88 11.73 -2.72
C ALA A 163 5.66 11.89 -1.80
N ASN A 164 5.14 13.11 -1.64
CA ASN A 164 3.94 13.37 -0.85
C ASN A 164 2.71 12.65 -1.43
N GLY A 165 2.56 12.61 -2.75
CA GLY A 165 1.49 11.86 -3.41
C GLY A 165 1.50 10.37 -3.07
N LEU A 166 2.69 9.78 -2.96
CA LEU A 166 2.90 8.40 -2.50
C LEU A 166 2.71 8.22 -0.98
N GLY A 167 2.66 9.31 -0.21
CA GLY A 167 2.71 9.27 1.26
C GLY A 167 4.10 8.93 1.80
N MET A 168 5.14 9.30 1.07
CA MET A 168 6.55 9.09 1.41
C MET A 168 7.24 10.43 1.66
N LEU A 169 8.31 10.39 2.44
CA LEU A 169 9.11 11.55 2.78
C LEU A 169 10.59 11.25 2.58
N TYR A 170 11.34 12.28 2.27
CA TYR A 170 12.80 12.28 2.23
C TYR A 170 13.30 13.61 2.80
N MET A 171 14.48 13.61 3.42
CA MET A 171 15.09 14.81 3.99
C MET A 171 16.58 14.86 3.67
N LYS A 172 17.06 16.03 3.25
CA LYS A 172 18.50 16.29 3.13
C LYS A 172 19.08 16.53 4.51
N THR A 173 20.08 15.75 4.88
CA THR A 173 20.69 15.76 6.21
C THR A 173 22.19 16.07 6.10
N PRO A 174 22.66 17.19 6.67
CA PRO A 174 24.07 17.57 6.61
C PRO A 174 24.93 16.60 7.44
N LEU A 175 26.15 16.36 6.96
CA LEU A 175 27.18 15.57 7.62
C LEU A 175 28.24 16.49 8.26
N ALA A 176 29.04 15.95 9.18
CA ALA A 176 30.01 16.72 9.95
C ALA A 176 31.18 17.27 9.13
N ASP A 177 31.47 16.66 7.98
CA ASP A 177 32.52 17.04 7.02
C ASP A 177 32.06 18.10 6.00
N GLY A 178 30.81 18.57 6.09
CA GLY A 178 30.22 19.54 5.18
C GLY A 178 29.55 18.92 3.95
N ASP A 179 29.57 17.60 3.80
CA ASP A 179 28.75 16.89 2.81
C ASP A 179 27.32 16.67 3.35
N TYR A 180 26.48 15.96 2.61
CA TYR A 180 25.14 15.58 3.03
C TYR A 180 24.75 14.17 2.56
N THR A 181 23.84 13.58 3.33
CA THR A 181 23.08 12.40 2.93
C THR A 181 21.62 12.78 2.72
N ILE A 182 20.85 11.87 2.13
CA ILE A 182 19.40 11.96 2.09
C ILE A 182 18.82 10.86 2.98
N ASP A 183 18.12 11.25 4.04
CA ASP A 183 17.26 10.34 4.79
C ASP A 183 16.04 10.03 3.94
N HIS A 184 15.79 8.76 3.64
CA HIS A 184 14.64 8.32 2.85
C HIS A 184 14.06 7.02 3.41
N SER A 185 12.76 6.80 3.17
CA SER A 185 12.12 5.55 3.57
C SER A 185 12.58 4.40 2.68
N ALA A 186 12.89 3.25 3.29
CA ALA A 186 13.07 1.97 2.59
C ALA A 186 11.72 1.30 2.21
N THR A 187 10.61 2.01 2.36
CA THR A 187 9.28 1.54 1.93
C THR A 187 9.18 1.59 0.41
N ILE A 188 8.57 0.57 -0.18
CA ILE A 188 8.26 0.51 -1.61
C ILE A 188 6.77 0.76 -1.79
N ALA A 189 6.39 1.67 -2.68
CA ALA A 189 4.99 1.85 -3.05
C ALA A 189 4.63 0.82 -4.13
N VAL A 190 3.42 0.27 -4.05
CA VAL A 190 2.89 -0.66 -5.04
C VAL A 190 1.81 0.06 -5.84
N LEU A 191 2.06 0.26 -7.13
CA LEU A 191 1.09 0.81 -8.06
C LEU A 191 0.42 -0.30 -8.86
N ASP A 192 -0.89 -0.19 -9.06
CA ASP A 192 -1.66 -1.07 -9.93
C ASP A 192 -1.48 -0.72 -11.42
N PRO A 193 -2.00 -1.55 -12.36
CA PRO A 193 -1.93 -1.28 -13.80
C PRO A 193 -2.65 0.00 -14.27
N GLN A 194 -3.40 0.68 -13.41
CA GLN A 194 -4.00 1.98 -13.69
C GLN A 194 -3.17 3.15 -13.12
N ALA A 195 -1.94 2.88 -12.68
CA ALA A 195 -1.05 3.83 -12.02
C ALA A 195 -1.63 4.44 -10.73
N ARG A 196 -2.46 3.66 -10.01
CA ARG A 196 -3.00 4.04 -8.70
C ARG A 196 -2.23 3.36 -7.59
N ILE A 197 -2.12 4.02 -6.45
CA ILE A 197 -1.42 3.52 -5.27
C ILE A 197 -2.28 2.44 -4.62
N ALA A 198 -1.91 1.19 -4.84
CA ALA A 198 -2.65 0.01 -4.37
C ALA A 198 -2.19 -0.45 -2.98
N GLY A 199 -0.94 -0.18 -2.61
CA GLY A 199 -0.39 -0.63 -1.34
C GLY A 199 1.08 -0.27 -1.16
N LEU A 200 1.72 -0.96 -0.23
CA LEU A 200 3.14 -0.79 0.08
C LEU A 200 3.80 -2.09 0.54
N ILE A 201 5.12 -2.14 0.45
CA ILE A 201 5.97 -3.19 1.02
C ILE A 201 6.96 -2.50 1.95
N ARG A 202 7.14 -3.04 3.17
CA ARG A 202 8.09 -2.53 4.16
C ARG A 202 9.22 -3.52 4.39
N PRO A 203 10.42 -3.05 4.77
CA PRO A 203 11.47 -3.93 5.27
C PRO A 203 11.02 -4.75 6.49
N PRO A 204 11.62 -5.93 6.73
CA PRO A 204 12.66 -6.54 5.92
C PRO A 204 12.12 -7.05 4.57
N LEU A 205 12.85 -6.78 3.49
CA LEU A 205 12.47 -7.19 2.14
C LEU A 205 12.91 -8.63 1.87
N ASP A 206 12.08 -9.39 1.16
CA ASP A 206 12.34 -10.77 0.78
C ASP A 206 11.93 -10.97 -0.68
N ALA A 207 12.91 -11.26 -1.53
CA ALA A 207 12.69 -11.35 -2.97
C ALA A 207 11.66 -12.43 -3.35
N ALA A 208 11.66 -13.57 -2.66
CA ALA A 208 10.75 -14.67 -2.95
C ALA A 208 9.30 -14.34 -2.55
N LYS A 209 9.11 -13.71 -1.38
CA LYS A 209 7.79 -13.24 -0.93
C LYS A 209 7.26 -12.14 -1.84
N ILE A 210 8.11 -11.17 -2.22
CA ILE A 210 7.73 -10.11 -3.15
C ILE A 210 7.30 -10.73 -4.51
N ALA A 211 8.07 -11.67 -5.04
CA ALA A 211 7.71 -12.35 -6.29
C ALA A 211 6.38 -13.12 -6.18
N ALA A 212 6.17 -13.88 -5.10
CA ALA A 212 4.93 -14.63 -4.88
C ALA A 212 3.70 -13.70 -4.79
N ASP A 213 3.82 -12.60 -4.06
CA ASP A 213 2.76 -11.59 -3.95
C ASP A 213 2.45 -10.97 -5.31
N LEU A 214 3.48 -10.53 -6.04
CA LEU A 214 3.35 -9.94 -7.36
C LEU A 214 2.73 -10.91 -8.38
N ARG A 215 3.10 -12.19 -8.34
CA ARG A 215 2.48 -13.23 -9.18
C ARG A 215 0.97 -13.33 -8.92
N THR A 216 0.59 -13.31 -7.65
CA THR A 216 -0.83 -13.30 -7.24
C THR A 216 -1.53 -12.06 -7.77
N LEU A 217 -0.91 -10.89 -7.69
CA LEU A 217 -1.45 -9.62 -8.17
C LEU A 217 -1.60 -9.55 -9.69
N VAL A 218 -0.66 -10.11 -10.46
CA VAL A 218 -0.71 -10.13 -11.93
C VAL A 218 -1.80 -11.07 -12.45
N SER A 219 -2.16 -12.12 -11.70
CA SER A 219 -3.19 -13.10 -12.09
C SER A 219 -4.64 -12.65 -11.86
N ARG A 220 -4.85 -11.49 -11.21
CA ARG A 220 -6.16 -10.89 -11.01
C ARG A 220 -6.62 -10.12 -12.24
#